data_AF-A0A3N7ENE2-F1
#
_entry.id   AF-A0A3N7ENE2-F1
#
_cell.length_a   1.000
_cell.length_b   1.000
_cell.length_c   1.000
_cell.angle_alpha   90.00
_cell.angle_beta   90.00
_cell.angle_gamma   90.00
#
_symmetry.space_group_name_H-M   'P 1'
#
loop_
_entity.id
_entity.type
_entity.pdbx_description
1 polymer ?
#
loop_
_entity_poly.entity_id
_entity_poly.type
_entity_poly.pdbx_seq_one_letter_code
_entity_poly.pdbx_strand_id
1 'polypeptide(L)'
;MNYSNQAWRFYRIDTGEVLSHSMHLPDAETVAANTPPDCGAVQMQIDHMSQRVQLVPDDFGNAVPVLVDYQPPAPADDADQTWAWAATIRRWVSVPTQAALNRKAAEPILAQLAELDAKLVRPAGEVTQALALGQAPPAAAVTKLQEINAEKAALREQLAALTP
;
A
#
# COMPACT_ATOMS: atom_id res chain seq x y z
N MET A 1 10.56 -34.04 -35.97
CA MET A 1 10.45 -33.65 -34.55
C MET A 1 10.64 -32.15 -34.46
N ASN A 2 9.57 -31.39 -34.25
CA ASN A 2 9.66 -29.96 -34.00
C ASN A 2 10.08 -29.77 -32.54
N TYR A 3 11.36 -29.51 -32.30
CA TYR A 3 11.83 -29.06 -30.99
C TYR A 3 11.37 -27.62 -30.80
N SER A 4 10.19 -27.45 -30.20
CA SER A 4 9.81 -26.16 -29.64
C SER A 4 10.79 -25.88 -28.49
N ASN A 5 11.69 -24.90 -28.66
CA ASN A 5 12.66 -24.48 -27.64
C ASN A 5 12.01 -23.70 -26.47
N GLN A 6 10.71 -23.88 -26.28
CA GLN A 6 9.93 -23.14 -25.31
C GLN A 6 9.86 -23.93 -24.00
N ALA A 7 10.13 -23.27 -22.88
CA ALA A 7 10.08 -23.92 -21.58
C ALA A 7 8.65 -24.37 -21.25
N TRP A 8 8.53 -25.54 -20.64
CA TRP A 8 7.30 -26.03 -20.06
C TRP A 8 6.98 -25.27 -18.78
N ARG A 9 5.72 -24.91 -18.63
CA ARG A 9 5.14 -24.30 -17.43
C ARG A 9 4.17 -25.30 -16.81
N PHE A 10 4.17 -25.38 -15.49
CA PHE A 10 3.26 -26.22 -14.74
C PHE A 10 2.21 -25.34 -14.06
N TYR A 11 0.98 -25.83 -13.96
CA TYR A 11 -0.12 -25.09 -13.33
C TYR A 11 -0.98 -26.04 -12.53
N ARG A 12 -1.62 -25.54 -11.47
CA ARG A 12 -2.60 -26.32 -10.69
C ARG A 12 -3.89 -26.50 -11.49
N ILE A 13 -4.40 -27.72 -11.59
CA ILE A 13 -5.58 -28.02 -12.41
C ILE A 13 -6.86 -27.38 -11.83
N ASP A 14 -6.96 -27.26 -10.51
CA ASP A 14 -8.12 -26.72 -9.79
C ASP A 14 -8.22 -25.19 -9.86
N THR A 15 -7.10 -24.47 -9.70
CA THR A 15 -7.07 -23.00 -9.64
C THR A 15 -6.61 -22.34 -10.94
N GLY A 16 -5.91 -23.08 -11.79
CA GLY A 16 -5.25 -22.54 -12.97
C GLY A 16 -3.96 -21.78 -12.69
N GLU A 17 -3.54 -21.69 -11.42
CA GLU A 17 -2.36 -20.94 -10.99
C GLU A 17 -1.09 -21.57 -11.55
N VAL A 18 -0.28 -20.74 -12.20
CA VAL A 18 1.00 -21.15 -12.78
C VAL A 18 2.06 -21.21 -11.68
N LEU A 19 2.74 -22.34 -11.57
CA LEU A 19 3.87 -22.50 -10.67
C LEU A 19 5.05 -21.64 -11.14
N SER A 20 5.81 -21.10 -10.20
CA SER A 20 6.91 -20.17 -10.46
C SER A 20 8.05 -20.75 -11.32
N HIS A 21 8.15 -22.08 -11.40
CA HIS A 21 9.23 -22.78 -12.09
C HIS A 21 8.86 -23.17 -13.52
N SER A 22 9.85 -23.15 -14.41
CA SER A 22 9.74 -23.68 -15.76
C SER A 22 10.87 -24.66 -16.05
N MET A 23 10.61 -25.65 -16.89
CA MET A 23 11.60 -26.65 -17.27
C MET A 23 11.71 -26.78 -18.78
N HIS A 24 12.92 -26.89 -19.29
CA HIS A 24 13.14 -27.32 -20.67
C HIS A 24 13.17 -28.85 -20.68
N LEU A 25 12.17 -29.46 -21.30
CA LEU A 25 12.02 -30.92 -21.39
C LEU A 25 11.86 -31.33 -22.85
N PRO A 26 12.50 -32.43 -23.30
CA PRO A 26 12.67 -32.76 -24.71
C PRO A 26 11.40 -33.32 -25.38
N ASP A 27 10.51 -33.95 -24.61
CA ASP A 27 9.33 -34.64 -25.13
C ASP A 27 8.21 -34.71 -24.08
N ALA A 28 7.01 -35.10 -24.53
CA ALA A 28 5.80 -35.17 -23.70
C ALA A 28 5.87 -36.26 -22.61
N GLU A 29 6.61 -37.34 -22.84
CA GLU A 29 6.75 -38.43 -21.85
C GLU A 29 7.57 -37.95 -20.65
N THR A 30 8.68 -37.26 -20.92
CA THR A 30 9.51 -36.64 -19.89
C THR A 30 8.74 -35.56 -19.13
N VAL A 31 7.90 -34.79 -19.82
CA VAL A 31 7.01 -33.79 -19.18
C VAL A 31 6.02 -34.47 -18.25
N ALA A 32 5.33 -35.51 -18.69
CA ALA A 32 4.38 -36.25 -17.86
C ALA A 32 5.05 -36.83 -16.62
N ALA A 33 6.25 -37.41 -16.76
CA ALA A 33 7.01 -37.97 -15.64
C ALA A 33 7.46 -36.93 -14.60
N ASN A 34 7.63 -35.66 -15.01
CA ASN A 34 8.08 -34.57 -14.14
C ASN A 34 6.95 -33.62 -13.71
N THR A 35 5.72 -33.84 -14.20
CA THR A 35 4.56 -33.02 -13.81
C THR A 35 4.15 -33.41 -12.38
N PRO A 36 4.14 -32.48 -11.42
CA PRO A 36 3.71 -32.78 -10.06
C PRO A 36 2.25 -33.29 -10.03
N PRO A 37 1.86 -34.07 -9.00
CA PRO A 37 0.47 -34.43 -8.78
C PRO A 37 -0.45 -33.20 -8.78
N ASP A 38 -1.68 -33.38 -9.28
CA ASP A 38 -2.72 -32.34 -9.41
C ASP A 38 -2.34 -31.12 -10.27
N CYS A 39 -1.25 -31.24 -11.05
CA CYS A 39 -0.80 -30.20 -11.97
C CYS A 39 -0.95 -30.63 -13.43
N GLY A 40 -1.17 -29.65 -14.30
CA GLY A 40 -1.04 -29.78 -15.74
C GLY A 40 0.26 -29.14 -16.23
N ALA A 41 0.64 -29.46 -17.47
CA ALA A 41 1.79 -28.87 -18.14
C ALA A 41 1.36 -28.21 -19.45
N VAL A 42 1.86 -27.01 -19.71
CA VAL A 42 1.63 -26.27 -20.96
C VAL A 42 2.94 -25.69 -21.48
N GLN A 43 3.07 -25.62 -22.79
CA GLN A 43 4.21 -25.00 -23.45
C GLN A 43 3.79 -23.63 -24.00
N MET A 44 3.63 -22.64 -23.10
CA MET A 44 3.18 -21.28 -23.43
C MET A 44 3.99 -20.24 -22.65
N GLN A 45 4.11 -19.03 -23.19
CA GLN A 45 4.58 -17.89 -22.39
C GLN A 45 3.41 -17.35 -21.58
N ILE A 46 3.61 -17.18 -20.27
CA ILE A 46 2.57 -16.78 -19.32
C ILE A 46 3.11 -15.70 -18.40
N ASP A 47 2.38 -14.60 -18.26
CA ASP A 47 2.57 -13.67 -17.14
C ASP A 47 1.85 -14.22 -15.91
N HIS A 48 2.58 -14.96 -15.06
CA HIS A 48 2.04 -15.58 -13.85
C HIS A 48 1.38 -14.59 -12.87
N MET A 49 1.60 -13.29 -13.02
CA MET A 49 0.99 -12.26 -12.18
C MET A 49 -0.35 -11.74 -12.71
N SER A 50 -0.66 -11.95 -14.01
CA SER A 50 -1.89 -11.44 -14.62
C SER A 50 -2.62 -12.42 -15.54
N GLN A 51 -2.13 -13.65 -15.62
CA GLN A 51 -2.71 -14.70 -16.45
C GLN A 51 -2.72 -16.02 -15.68
N ARG A 52 -3.73 -16.85 -15.97
CA ARG A 52 -3.86 -18.22 -15.47
C ARG A 52 -4.26 -19.15 -16.59
N VAL A 53 -4.08 -20.45 -16.37
CA VAL A 53 -4.56 -21.47 -17.29
C VAL A 53 -5.99 -21.83 -16.93
N GLN A 54 -6.88 -21.85 -17.92
CA GLN A 54 -8.23 -22.38 -17.80
C GLN A 54 -8.39 -23.55 -18.76
N LEU A 55 -8.97 -24.65 -18.28
CA LEU A 55 -9.35 -25.77 -19.14
C LEU A 55 -10.72 -25.47 -19.76
N VAL A 56 -10.78 -25.42 -21.09
CA VAL A 56 -12.02 -25.22 -21.86
C VAL A 56 -12.24 -26.41 -22.80
N PRO A 57 -13.48 -26.86 -23.02
CA PRO A 57 -13.76 -27.92 -23.98
C PRO A 57 -13.47 -27.45 -25.42
N ASP A 58 -12.82 -28.30 -26.21
CA ASP A 58 -12.73 -28.15 -27.67
C ASP A 58 -13.99 -28.66 -28.38
N ASP A 59 -14.01 -28.56 -29.72
CA ASP A 59 -15.12 -29.01 -30.57
C ASP A 59 -15.40 -30.52 -30.46
N PHE A 60 -14.48 -31.28 -29.88
CA PHE A 60 -14.58 -32.73 -29.67
C PHE A 60 -14.86 -33.10 -28.20
N GLY A 61 -15.05 -32.10 -27.33
CA GLY A 61 -15.33 -32.28 -25.90
C GLY A 61 -14.10 -32.55 -25.02
N ASN A 62 -12.89 -32.42 -25.56
CA ASN A 62 -11.65 -32.56 -24.78
C ASN A 62 -11.32 -31.24 -24.07
N ALA A 63 -10.85 -31.34 -22.83
CA ALA A 63 -10.36 -30.18 -22.10
C ALA A 63 -9.01 -29.70 -22.65
N VAL A 64 -8.96 -28.49 -23.18
CA VAL A 64 -7.76 -27.84 -23.72
C VAL A 64 -7.39 -26.64 -22.84
N PRO A 65 -6.11 -26.49 -22.45
CA PRO A 65 -5.66 -25.33 -21.69
C PRO A 65 -5.61 -24.07 -22.56
N VAL A 66 -6.23 -23.00 -22.07
CA VAL A 66 -6.14 -21.65 -22.65
C VAL A 66 -5.66 -20.65 -21.60
N LEU A 67 -4.98 -19.60 -22.04
CA LEU A 67 -4.60 -18.50 -21.15
C LEU A 67 -5.74 -17.50 -21.05
N VAL A 68 -6.11 -17.18 -19.81
CA VAL A 68 -7.11 -16.15 -19.51
C VAL A 68 -6.50 -15.11 -18.60
N ASP A 69 -6.96 -13.86 -18.76
CA ASP A 69 -6.58 -12.79 -17.85
C ASP A 69 -7.07 -13.12 -16.43
N TYR A 70 -6.21 -12.85 -15.45
CA TYR A 70 -6.45 -13.12 -14.05
C TYR A 70 -6.15 -11.87 -13.23
N GLN A 71 -7.13 -11.51 -12.41
CA GLN A 71 -6.96 -10.53 -11.35
C GLN A 71 -6.88 -11.30 -10.02
N PRO A 72 -5.72 -11.33 -9.35
CA PRO A 72 -5.61 -11.95 -8.04
C PRO A 72 -6.51 -11.23 -7.03
N PRO A 73 -6.87 -11.87 -5.90
CA PRO A 73 -7.53 -11.20 -4.79
C PRO A 73 -6.75 -9.95 -4.38
N ALA A 74 -7.46 -8.90 -3.99
CA ALA A 74 -6.83 -7.72 -3.42
C ALA A 74 -6.02 -8.13 -2.18
N PRO A 75 -4.83 -7.52 -1.97
CA PRO A 75 -4.19 -7.60 -0.67
C PRO A 75 -5.13 -7.04 0.41
N ALA A 76 -4.90 -7.40 1.66
CA ALA A 76 -5.68 -6.87 2.77
C ALA A 76 -5.45 -5.35 2.91
N ASP A 77 -6.55 -4.63 3.16
CA ASP A 77 -6.49 -3.22 3.54
C ASP A 77 -5.90 -3.06 4.95
N ASP A 78 -5.31 -1.91 5.22
CA ASP A 78 -4.86 -1.51 6.55
C ASP A 78 -5.32 -0.07 6.89
N ALA A 79 -4.87 0.45 8.03
CA ALA A 79 -5.27 1.79 8.48
C ALA A 79 -4.79 2.92 7.55
N ASP A 80 -3.75 2.66 6.75
CA ASP A 80 -3.00 3.66 6.01
C ASP A 80 -3.28 3.57 4.50
N GLN A 81 -3.64 2.39 4.00
CA GLN A 81 -3.87 2.16 2.58
C GLN A 81 -4.96 1.11 2.31
N THR A 82 -5.60 1.29 1.16
CA THR A 82 -6.47 0.32 0.49
C THR A 82 -5.91 -0.03 -0.88
N TRP A 83 -6.47 -1.03 -1.56
CA TRP A 83 -5.96 -1.47 -2.87
C TRP A 83 -6.95 -1.23 -4.01
N ALA A 84 -6.48 -0.62 -5.10
CA ALA A 84 -7.23 -0.45 -6.34
C ALA A 84 -6.57 -1.22 -7.49
N TRP A 85 -7.38 -1.85 -8.34
CA TRP A 85 -6.84 -2.57 -9.50
C TRP A 85 -6.51 -1.61 -10.64
N ALA A 86 -5.23 -1.53 -11.02
CA ALA A 86 -4.77 -0.75 -12.14
C ALA A 86 -4.75 -1.61 -13.41
N ALA A 87 -5.82 -1.56 -14.21
CA ALA A 87 -6.00 -2.40 -15.39
C ALA A 87 -4.89 -2.24 -16.45
N THR A 88 -4.30 -1.04 -16.57
CA THR A 88 -3.23 -0.75 -17.55
C THR A 88 -1.94 -1.53 -17.30
N ILE A 89 -1.61 -1.76 -16.03
CA ILE A 89 -0.43 -2.52 -15.62
C ILE A 89 -0.77 -3.90 -15.04
N ARG A 90 -2.07 -4.19 -14.92
CA ARG A 90 -2.61 -5.46 -14.38
C ARG A 90 -2.05 -5.77 -12.99
N ARG A 91 -2.05 -4.79 -12.09
CA ARG A 91 -1.57 -4.93 -10.71
C ARG A 91 -2.48 -4.18 -9.73
N TRP A 92 -2.52 -4.65 -8.49
CA TRP A 92 -3.05 -3.88 -7.37
C TRP A 92 -2.08 -2.75 -7.03
N VAL A 93 -2.60 -1.53 -6.90
CA VAL A 93 -1.85 -0.35 -6.48
C VAL A 93 -2.41 0.16 -5.16
N SER A 94 -1.52 0.61 -4.27
CA SER A 94 -1.93 1.17 -2.99
C SER A 94 -2.55 2.56 -3.18
N VAL A 95 -3.62 2.80 -2.45
CA VAL A 95 -4.36 4.06 -2.40
C VAL A 95 -4.43 4.48 -0.94
N PRO A 96 -3.95 5.67 -0.56
CA PRO A 96 -3.98 6.09 0.83
C PRO A 96 -5.41 6.22 1.34
N THR A 97 -5.64 5.80 2.58
CA THR A 97 -6.94 6.03 3.25
C THR A 97 -7.12 7.51 3.56
N GLN A 98 -8.37 7.93 3.79
CA GLN A 98 -8.65 9.30 4.26
C GLN A 98 -7.92 9.59 5.58
N ALA A 99 -7.82 8.60 6.48
CA ALA A 99 -7.09 8.73 7.74
C ALA A 99 -5.58 8.95 7.52
N ALA A 100 -4.96 8.30 6.53
CA ALA A 100 -3.57 8.55 6.15
C ALA A 100 -3.38 9.96 5.58
N LEU A 101 -4.29 10.39 4.69
CA LEU A 101 -4.26 11.74 4.13
C LEU A 101 -4.39 12.81 5.22
N ASN A 102 -5.30 12.60 6.18
CA ASN A 102 -5.50 13.52 7.30
C ASN A 102 -4.28 13.60 8.23
N ARG A 103 -3.64 12.46 8.56
CA ARG A 103 -2.39 12.45 9.33
C ARG A 103 -1.28 13.21 8.62
N LYS A 104 -1.09 12.96 7.32
CA LYS A 104 -0.10 13.68 6.51
C LYS A 104 -0.37 15.19 6.46
N ALA A 105 -1.64 15.59 6.38
CA ALA A 105 -2.02 17.00 6.44
C ALA A 105 -1.80 17.62 7.83
N ALA A 106 -1.91 16.83 8.90
CA ALA A 106 -1.72 17.27 10.28
C ALA A 106 -0.24 17.48 10.66
N GLU A 107 0.71 16.76 10.04
CA GLU A 107 2.15 16.84 10.33
C GLU A 107 2.71 18.27 10.42
N PRO A 108 2.53 19.16 9.42
CA PRO A 108 3.06 20.53 9.48
C PRO A 108 2.39 21.37 10.60
N ILE A 109 1.12 21.13 10.89
CA ILE A 109 0.38 21.85 11.94
C ILE A 109 0.92 21.45 13.32
N LEU A 110 1.14 20.14 13.54
CA LEU A 110 1.72 19.61 14.77
C LEU A 110 3.15 20.12 14.98
N ALA A 111 3.95 20.23 13.91
CA ALA A 111 5.28 20.81 13.97
C ALA A 111 5.27 22.30 14.40
N GLN A 112 4.35 23.09 13.85
CA GLN A 112 4.18 24.50 14.25
C GLN A 112 3.71 24.63 15.70
N LEU A 113 2.79 23.78 16.14
CA LEU A 113 2.36 23.74 17.54
C LEU A 113 3.53 23.44 18.48
N ALA A 114 4.39 22.47 18.14
CA ALA A 114 5.59 22.15 18.92
C ALA A 114 6.60 23.32 18.96
N GLU A 115 6.77 24.04 17.85
CA GLU A 115 7.62 25.24 17.82
C GLU A 115 7.08 26.35 18.74
N LEU A 116 5.75 26.57 18.72
CA LEU A 116 5.10 27.53 19.60
C LEU A 116 5.19 27.13 21.08
N ASP A 117 5.09 25.83 21.38
CA ASP A 117 5.32 25.31 22.73
C ASP A 117 6.73 25.61 23.24
N ALA A 118 7.75 25.46 22.39
CA ALA A 118 9.11 25.83 22.74
C ALA A 118 9.25 27.35 22.99
N LYS A 119 8.56 28.19 22.20
CA LYS A 119 8.57 29.66 22.35
C LYS A 119 7.88 30.14 23.63
N LEU A 120 6.97 29.37 24.23
CA LEU A 120 6.28 29.74 25.47
C LEU A 120 7.21 29.80 26.69
N VAL A 121 8.28 29.00 26.71
CA VAL A 121 9.12 28.79 27.90
C VAL A 121 9.66 30.11 28.46
N ARG A 122 10.19 30.97 27.58
CA ARG A 122 10.80 32.24 28.00
C ARG A 122 9.80 33.24 28.59
N PRO A 123 8.76 33.68 27.89
CA PRO A 123 7.83 34.65 28.43
C PRO A 123 7.04 34.09 29.63
N ALA A 124 6.78 32.77 29.69
CA ALA A 124 6.20 32.15 30.87
C ALA A 124 7.15 32.22 32.09
N GLY A 125 8.45 31.99 31.88
CA GLY A 125 9.48 32.14 32.91
C GLY A 125 9.56 33.58 33.43
N GLU A 126 9.55 34.57 32.54
CA GLU A 126 9.60 36.00 32.89
C GLU A 126 8.38 36.42 33.73
N VAL A 127 7.17 35.98 33.36
CA VAL A 127 5.95 36.23 34.14
C VAL A 127 6.04 35.54 35.50
N THR A 128 6.42 34.26 35.55
CA THR A 128 6.51 33.48 36.80
C THR A 128 7.52 34.10 37.77
N GLN A 129 8.68 34.53 37.25
CA GLN A 129 9.71 35.18 38.05
C GLN A 129 9.23 36.51 38.64
N ALA A 130 8.57 37.36 37.85
CA ALA A 130 8.04 38.63 38.35
C ALA A 130 7.01 38.40 39.46
N LEU A 131 6.10 37.45 39.28
CA LEU A 131 5.11 37.08 40.30
C LEU A 131 5.77 36.55 41.58
N ALA A 132 6.80 35.70 41.45
CA ALA A 132 7.54 35.18 42.60
C ALA A 132 8.26 36.28 43.41
N LEU A 133 8.65 37.37 42.76
CA LEU A 133 9.26 38.55 43.38
C LEU A 133 8.23 39.58 43.89
N GLY A 134 6.93 39.30 43.76
CA GLY A 134 5.86 40.25 44.11
C GLY A 134 5.80 41.48 43.20
N GLN A 135 6.36 41.37 41.99
CA GLN A 135 6.40 42.44 40.99
C GLN A 135 5.30 42.24 39.94
N ALA A 136 4.93 43.34 39.27
CA ALA A 136 4.06 43.27 38.12
C ALA A 136 4.77 42.53 36.96
N PRO A 137 4.10 41.58 36.27
CA PRO A 137 4.68 40.90 35.12
C PRO A 137 5.09 41.87 34.00
N PRO A 138 6.21 41.62 33.29
CA PRO A 138 6.61 42.45 32.16
C PRO A 138 5.51 42.45 31.08
N ALA A 139 5.03 43.64 30.70
CA ALA A 139 3.95 43.77 29.72
C ALA A 139 4.29 43.07 28.39
N ALA A 140 5.54 43.15 27.93
CA ALA A 140 6.01 42.48 26.73
C ALA A 140 5.89 40.94 26.81
N ALA A 141 6.20 40.35 27.98
CA ALA A 141 6.08 38.91 28.20
C ALA A 141 4.62 38.46 28.18
N VAL A 142 3.72 39.25 28.81
CA VAL A 142 2.28 38.99 28.79
C VAL A 142 1.72 39.06 27.37
N THR A 143 2.05 40.11 26.61
CA THR A 143 1.64 40.24 25.20
C THR A 143 2.15 39.07 24.37
N LYS A 144 3.41 38.65 24.55
CA LYS A 144 3.99 37.51 23.82
C LYS A 144 3.25 36.20 24.12
N LEU A 145 2.88 35.95 25.38
CA LEU A 145 2.08 34.78 25.74
C LEU A 145 0.69 34.80 25.09
N GLN A 146 0.04 35.97 25.05
CA GLN A 146 -1.27 36.13 24.42
C GLN A 146 -1.20 35.85 22.91
N GLU A 147 -0.20 36.41 22.22
CA GLU A 147 0.05 36.16 20.78
C GLU A 147 0.25 34.67 20.49
N ILE A 148 1.15 34.01 21.23
CA ILE A 148 1.43 32.58 21.02
C ILE A 148 0.18 31.73 21.28
N ASN A 149 -0.59 32.04 22.32
CA ASN A 149 -1.81 31.31 22.62
C ASN A 149 -2.91 31.50 21.55
N ALA A 150 -3.03 32.70 20.99
CA ALA A 150 -3.95 32.97 19.88
C ALA A 150 -3.54 32.17 18.62
N GLU A 151 -2.25 32.15 18.29
CA GLU A 151 -1.72 31.38 17.16
C GLU A 151 -1.94 29.86 17.35
N LYS A 152 -1.68 29.34 18.56
CA LYS A 152 -1.96 27.94 18.90
C LYS A 152 -3.45 27.61 18.82
N ALA A 153 -4.34 28.53 19.18
CA ALA A 153 -5.78 28.31 19.08
C ALA A 153 -6.20 28.15 17.61
N ALA A 154 -5.74 29.03 16.72
CA ALA A 154 -6.01 28.93 15.28
C ALA A 154 -5.48 27.62 14.67
N LEU A 155 -4.27 27.18 15.05
CA LEU A 155 -3.71 25.92 14.57
C LEU A 155 -4.49 24.69 15.08
N ARG A 156 -5.04 24.74 16.30
CA ARG A 156 -5.89 23.67 16.83
C ARG A 156 -7.23 23.58 16.11
N GLU A 157 -7.80 24.72 15.71
CA GLU A 157 -9.01 24.74 14.87
C GLU A 157 -8.74 24.11 13.49
N GLN A 158 -7.60 24.45 12.86
CA GLN A 158 -7.18 23.83 11.60
C GLN A 158 -6.97 22.32 11.76
N LEU A 159 -6.33 21.89 12.85
CA LEU A 159 -6.13 20.47 13.13
C LEU A 159 -7.45 19.73 13.34
N ALA A 160 -8.39 20.32 14.09
CA ALA A 160 -9.71 19.74 14.31
C ALA A 160 -10.48 19.54 13.01
N ALA A 161 -10.35 20.46 12.04
CA ALA A 161 -10.98 20.34 10.73
C ALA A 161 -10.46 19.15 9.89
N LEU A 162 -9.28 18.59 10.22
CA LEU A 162 -8.71 17.42 9.53
C LEU A 162 -9.21 16.08 10.11
N THR A 163 -9.91 16.08 11.24
CA THR A 163 -10.45 14.87 11.89
C THR A 163 -11.97 15.02 12.03
N PRO A 164 -12.76 14.76 10.96
CA PRO A 164 -14.21 14.75 11.03
C PRO A 164 -14.76 13.58 11.85
#